data_AF-A0A9D8TD84-F1
#
_entry.id   AF-A0A9D8TD84-F1
#
_cell.length_a   1.000
_cell.length_b   1.000
_cell.length_c   1.000
_cell.angle_alpha   90.00
_cell.angle_beta   90.00
_cell.angle_gamma   90.00
#
_symmetry.space_group_name_H-M   'P 1'
#
loop_
_entity.id
_entity.type
_entity.pdbx_description
1 polymer ?
#
loop_
_entity_poly.entity_id
_entity_poly.type
_entity_poly.pdbx_seq_one_letter_code
_entity_poly.pdbx_strand_id
1 'polypeptide(L)'
;MQAQETQTDAAFSPAQWQAKALDCERRIYQGLPLVDEALLLMEKAECYLHLQAPEMAARSLDRIALYALNDSLRTEIFALRALCEKAVLPQIEAADSRNSKNPETARWLSLIPGLGHFYAGSVGEGFFSMALNAASIAFVAIELSSGLYVGAFLGGGILLSQTYLGATERAIQLASE
;
A
#
# COMPACT_ATOMS: atom_id res chain seq x y z
N MET A 1 31.69 27.83 17.58
CA MET A 1 30.41 27.17 17.24
C MET A 1 30.34 25.91 18.09
N GLN A 2 29.67 26.02 19.23
CA GLN A 2 29.68 24.99 20.27
C GLN A 2 28.73 23.85 19.87
N ALA A 3 29.26 22.64 19.92
CA ALA A 3 28.51 21.40 19.87
C ALA A 3 27.54 21.35 21.06
N GLN A 4 26.24 21.41 20.76
CA GLN A 4 25.17 20.96 21.65
C GLN A 4 24.69 19.60 21.16
N GLU A 5 25.60 18.64 21.09
CA GLU A 5 25.25 17.22 20.99
C GLU A 5 25.48 16.60 22.37
N THR A 6 24.64 15.63 22.74
CA THR A 6 24.64 14.85 24.01
C THR A 6 23.92 15.45 25.22
N GLN A 7 22.60 15.62 25.10
CA GLN A 7 21.74 15.62 26.29
C GLN A 7 20.37 14.99 26.08
N THR A 8 20.24 13.86 25.36
CA THR A 8 18.92 13.27 25.11
C THR A 8 18.92 11.74 24.99
N ASP A 9 19.53 11.01 25.94
CA ASP A 9 19.23 9.57 26.15
C ASP A 9 18.66 9.29 27.55
N ALA A 10 18.14 10.32 28.22
CA ALA A 10 17.25 10.11 29.36
C ALA A 10 15.87 9.73 28.79
N ALA A 11 15.31 8.60 29.24
CA ALA A 11 13.99 8.13 28.82
C ALA A 11 12.92 9.19 29.12
N PHE A 12 12.65 10.05 28.14
CA PHE A 12 11.65 11.10 28.25
C PHE A 12 10.28 10.47 28.50
N SER A 13 9.55 11.03 29.47
CA SER A 13 8.15 10.66 29.69
C SER A 13 7.29 11.15 28.51
N PRO A 14 6.13 10.54 28.23
CA PRO A 14 5.24 10.96 27.15
C PRO A 14 4.89 12.46 27.18
N ALA A 15 4.71 13.03 28.38
CA ALA A 15 4.42 14.45 28.54
C ALA A 15 5.59 15.34 28.06
N GLN A 16 6.83 14.89 28.22
CA GLN A 16 8.01 15.63 27.78
C GLN A 16 8.16 15.59 26.25
N TRP A 17 7.83 14.46 25.61
CA TRP A 17 7.79 14.38 24.15
C TRP A 17 6.74 15.30 23.55
N GLN A 18 5.57 15.41 24.18
CA GLN A 18 4.53 16.37 23.77
C GLN A 18 5.00 17.82 23.92
N ALA A 19 5.63 18.15 25.06
CA ALA A 19 6.17 19.49 25.28
C ALA A 19 7.26 19.84 24.25
N LYS A 20 8.13 18.89 23.91
CA LYS A 20 9.16 19.05 22.88
C LYS A 20 8.55 19.30 21.50
N ALA A 21 7.57 18.50 21.09
CA ALA A 21 6.86 18.69 19.82
C ALA A 21 6.16 20.07 19.73
N LEU A 22 5.64 20.57 20.85
CA LEU A 22 5.00 21.88 20.93
C LEU A 22 6.02 23.04 20.87
N ASP A 23 7.21 22.87 21.45
CA ASP A 23 8.30 23.83 21.30
C ASP A 23 8.81 23.92 19.86
N CYS A 24 8.91 22.78 19.15
CA CYS A 24 9.22 22.76 17.72
C CYS A 24 8.21 23.59 16.91
N GLU A 25 6.91 23.41 17.15
CA GLU A 25 5.87 24.23 16.50
C GLU A 25 6.03 25.72 16.80
N ARG A 26 6.26 26.07 18.07
CA ARG A 26 6.49 27.47 18.47
C ARG A 26 7.65 28.09 17.71
N ARG A 27 8.74 27.34 17.50
CA ARG A 27 9.92 27.80 16.74
C ARG A 27 9.62 27.94 15.25
N ILE A 28 8.85 27.02 14.66
CA ILE A 28 8.41 27.10 13.26
C ILE A 28 7.61 28.40 13.01
N TYR A 29 6.71 28.77 13.94
CA TYR A 29 5.94 30.02 13.83
C TYR A 29 6.79 31.30 13.83
N GLN A 30 8.04 31.26 14.28
CA GLN A 30 8.92 32.43 14.30
C GLN A 30 9.50 32.78 12.92
N GLY A 31 9.22 31.98 11.89
CA GLY A 31 9.64 32.27 10.51
C GLY A 31 11.12 31.96 10.28
N LEU A 32 11.49 30.69 10.44
CA LEU A 32 12.85 30.20 10.24
C LEU A 32 13.18 30.03 8.75
N PRO A 33 14.47 30.01 8.38
CA PRO A 33 14.87 29.63 7.04
C PRO A 33 14.47 28.17 6.74
N LEU A 34 14.21 27.86 5.46
CA LEU A 34 13.66 26.59 4.98
C LEU A 34 14.37 25.33 5.52
N VAL A 35 15.69 25.37 5.67
CA VAL A 35 16.48 24.22 6.15
C VAL A 35 16.25 23.98 7.64
N ASP A 36 16.24 25.03 8.45
CA ASP A 36 16.01 24.94 9.89
C ASP A 36 14.55 24.56 10.19
N GLU A 37 13.61 25.04 9.39
CA GLU A 37 12.21 24.63 9.44
C GLU A 37 12.06 23.12 9.17
N ALA A 38 12.74 22.61 8.14
CA ALA A 38 12.69 21.18 7.80
C ALA A 38 13.24 20.30 8.94
N LEU A 39 14.37 20.70 9.55
CA LEU A 39 14.96 19.98 10.69
C LEU A 39 14.01 19.95 11.89
N LEU A 40 13.36 21.07 12.20
CA LEU A 40 12.38 21.12 13.30
C LEU A 40 11.12 20.28 13.01
N LEU A 41 10.68 20.23 11.75
CA LEU A 41 9.57 19.37 11.34
C LEU A 41 9.94 17.88 11.43
N MET A 42 11.19 17.52 11.13
CA MET A 42 11.71 16.17 11.33
C MET A 42 11.76 15.80 12.80
N GLU A 43 12.35 16.64 13.64
CA GLU A 43 12.44 16.42 15.09
C GLU A 43 11.03 16.31 15.72
N LYS A 44 10.08 17.12 15.25
CA LYS A 44 8.68 17.03 15.64
C LYS A 44 8.06 15.69 15.25
N ALA A 45 8.34 15.20 14.04
CA ALA A 45 7.84 13.91 13.57
C ALA A 45 8.39 12.75 14.41
N GLU A 46 9.66 12.79 14.79
CA GLU A 46 10.27 11.82 15.70
C GLU A 46 9.60 11.82 17.09
N CYS A 47 9.29 13.01 17.63
CA CYS A 47 8.56 13.11 18.89
C CYS A 47 7.19 12.41 18.81
N TYR A 48 6.48 12.54 17.69
CA TYR A 48 5.20 11.86 17.48
C TYR A 48 5.34 10.35 17.29
N LEU A 49 6.44 9.87 16.71
CA LEU A 49 6.73 8.44 16.67
C LEU A 49 6.92 7.86 18.08
N HIS A 50 7.64 8.57 18.96
CA HIS A 50 7.76 8.16 20.37
C HIS A 50 6.42 8.17 21.14
N LEU A 51 5.48 9.02 20.71
CA LEU A 51 4.12 9.07 21.26
C LEU A 51 3.16 8.06 20.64
N GLN A 52 3.63 7.17 19.76
CA GLN A 52 2.80 6.22 19.01
C GLN A 52 1.69 6.90 18.19
N ALA A 53 1.92 8.12 17.73
CA ALA A 53 0.99 8.90 16.90
C ALA A 53 1.54 9.12 15.47
N PRO A 54 1.74 8.05 14.68
CA PRO A 54 2.46 8.14 13.40
C PRO A 54 1.73 8.95 12.33
N GLU A 55 0.39 9.09 12.40
CA GLU A 55 -0.35 9.97 11.48
C GLU A 55 0.05 11.45 11.63
N MET A 56 0.26 11.90 12.87
CA MET A 56 0.69 13.26 13.18
C MET A 56 2.15 13.49 12.76
N ALA A 57 2.97 12.45 12.83
CA ALA A 57 4.34 12.44 12.32
C ALA A 57 4.34 12.63 10.79
N ALA A 58 3.59 11.81 10.05
CA ALA A 58 3.48 11.89 8.60
C ALA A 58 3.00 13.27 8.14
N ARG A 59 1.93 13.80 8.75
CA ARG A 59 1.43 15.16 8.45
C ARG A 59 2.47 16.25 8.69
N SER A 60 3.33 16.09 9.68
CA SER A 60 4.40 17.05 9.95
C SER A 60 5.49 16.99 8.87
N LEU A 61 5.82 15.80 8.36
CA LEU A 61 6.77 15.61 7.27
C LEU A 61 6.23 16.07 5.91
N ASP A 62 4.92 16.01 5.69
CA ASP A 62 4.28 16.48 4.45
C ASP A 62 4.37 18.00 4.26
N ARG A 63 4.56 18.75 5.34
CA ARG A 63 4.78 20.21 5.30
C ARG A 63 6.14 20.60 4.72
N ILE A 64 7.10 19.66 4.65
CA ILE A 64 8.47 19.96 4.25
C ILE A 64 8.57 20.15 2.73
N ALA A 65 9.11 21.29 2.31
CA ALA A 65 9.39 21.61 0.91
C ALA A 65 10.65 20.89 0.39
N LEU A 66 10.51 19.62 -0.01
CA LEU A 66 11.61 18.74 -0.46
C LEU A 66 12.48 19.29 -1.61
N TYR A 67 11.92 20.19 -2.44
CA TYR A 67 12.61 20.75 -3.60
C TYR A 67 13.73 21.73 -3.22
N ALA A 68 13.65 22.37 -2.05
CA ALA A 68 14.59 23.39 -1.60
C ALA A 68 15.73 22.82 -0.72
N LEU A 69 15.74 21.51 -0.50
CA LEU A 69 16.63 20.83 0.45
C LEU A 69 17.76 20.08 -0.25
N ASN A 70 18.90 19.97 0.45
CA ASN A 70 20.04 19.17 0.03
C ASN A 70 19.67 17.68 -0.04
N ASP A 71 20.30 16.94 -0.95
CA ASP A 71 19.99 15.52 -1.20
C ASP A 71 20.19 14.64 0.05
N SER A 72 21.18 14.97 0.89
CA SER A 72 21.42 14.25 2.15
C SER A 72 20.20 14.31 3.08
N LEU A 73 19.64 15.51 3.28
CA LEU A 73 18.51 15.75 4.18
C LEU A 73 17.22 15.19 3.57
N ARG A 74 17.08 15.27 2.24
CA ARG A 74 15.97 14.63 1.52
C ARG A 74 15.93 13.12 1.76
N THR A 75 17.09 12.47 1.75
CA THR A 75 17.20 11.01 1.98
C THR A 75 16.74 10.64 3.40
N GLU A 76 17.10 11.46 4.38
CA GLU A 76 16.69 11.26 5.77
C GLU A 76 15.18 11.44 5.96
N ILE A 77 14.57 12.46 5.34
CA ILE A 77 13.12 12.64 5.36
C ILE A 77 12.40 11.44 4.73
N PHE A 78 12.91 10.91 3.62
CA PHE A 78 12.31 9.73 2.99
C PHE A 78 12.42 8.49 3.89
N ALA A 79 13.56 8.29 4.54
CA ALA A 79 13.73 7.21 5.51
C ALA A 79 12.73 7.34 6.67
N LEU A 80 12.56 8.54 7.22
CA LEU A 80 11.64 8.80 8.32
C LEU A 80 10.17 8.64 7.91
N ARG A 81 9.79 9.07 6.69
CA ARG A 81 8.45 8.82 6.13
C ARG A 81 8.17 7.32 6.01
N ALA A 82 9.13 6.54 5.51
CA ALA A 82 9.00 5.10 5.40
C ALA A 82 8.83 4.42 6.77
N LEU A 83 9.52 4.91 7.81
CA LEU A 83 9.32 4.45 9.19
C LEU A 83 7.92 4.77 9.71
N CYS A 84 7.41 5.97 9.42
CA CYS A 84 6.04 6.35 9.79
C CYS A 84 5.02 5.45 9.11
N GLU A 85 5.13 5.25 7.80
CA GLU A 85 4.23 4.39 7.03
C GLU A 85 4.19 2.97 7.61
N LYS A 86 5.36 2.38 7.86
CA LYS A 86 5.47 1.04 8.48
C LYS A 86 4.77 0.95 9.84
N ALA A 87 4.79 2.02 10.63
CA ALA A 87 4.11 2.06 11.93
C ALA A 87 2.58 2.21 11.81
N VAL A 88 2.10 2.78 10.71
CA VAL A 88 0.66 2.96 10.43
C VAL A 88 0.03 1.69 9.81
N LEU A 89 0.78 0.92 9.00
CA LEU A 89 0.31 -0.29 8.31
C LEU A 89 -0.63 -1.19 9.12
N PRO A 90 -0.30 -1.63 10.35
CA PRO A 90 -1.17 -2.53 11.11
C PRO A 90 -2.52 -1.91 11.48
N GLN A 91 -2.60 -0.57 11.60
CA GLN A 91 -3.85 0.13 11.90
C GLN A 91 -4.74 0.25 10.66
N ILE A 92 -4.15 0.40 9.47
CA ILE A 92 -4.87 0.42 8.20
C ILE A 92 -5.43 -0.98 7.88
N GLU A 93 -4.63 -2.04 8.00
CA GLU A 93 -5.09 -3.43 7.78
C GLU A 93 -6.25 -3.81 8.72
N ALA A 94 -6.19 -3.37 9.98
CA ALA A 94 -7.27 -3.58 10.94
C ALA A 94 -8.54 -2.76 10.62
N ALA A 95 -8.41 -1.64 9.91
CA ALA A 95 -9.55 -0.86 9.45
C ALA A 95 -10.17 -1.45 8.17
N ASP A 96 -9.34 -1.96 7.26
CA ASP A 96 -9.72 -2.50 5.95
C ASP A 96 -10.43 -3.87 6.06
N SER A 97 -9.95 -4.73 6.96
CA SER A 97 -10.54 -6.06 7.26
C SER A 97 -11.99 -6.04 7.77
N ARG A 98 -12.58 -4.86 8.03
CA ARG A 98 -14.01 -4.74 8.36
C ARG A 98 -14.94 -4.81 7.14
N ASN A 99 -14.40 -4.70 5.92
CA ASN A 99 -15.19 -4.70 4.69
C ASN A 99 -14.88 -5.88 3.75
N SER A 100 -13.91 -6.73 4.10
CA SER A 100 -13.52 -7.86 3.25
C SER A 100 -14.62 -8.92 3.20
N LYS A 101 -14.91 -9.37 1.98
CA LYS A 101 -15.94 -10.38 1.70
C LYS A 101 -15.36 -11.77 1.92
N ASN A 102 -16.23 -12.77 2.06
CA ASN A 102 -15.75 -14.13 2.28
C ASN A 102 -15.01 -14.69 1.03
N PRO A 103 -13.70 -15.01 1.12
CA PRO A 103 -12.90 -15.50 -0.01
C PRO A 103 -13.35 -16.88 -0.49
N GLU A 104 -13.87 -17.73 0.42
CA GLU A 104 -14.41 -19.06 0.07
C GLU A 104 -15.61 -18.92 -0.88
N THR A 105 -16.49 -17.95 -0.61
CA THR A 105 -17.66 -17.67 -1.47
C THR A 105 -17.22 -17.16 -2.84
N ALA A 106 -16.20 -16.29 -2.90
CA ALA A 106 -15.62 -15.81 -4.15
C ALA A 106 -15.02 -16.95 -4.99
N ARG A 107 -14.34 -17.91 -4.34
CA ARG A 107 -13.80 -19.11 -5.00
C ARG A 107 -14.90 -19.98 -5.60
N TRP A 108 -15.96 -20.26 -4.85
CA TRP A 108 -17.09 -21.06 -5.34
C TRP A 108 -17.83 -20.35 -6.48
N LEU A 109 -18.02 -19.03 -6.40
CA LEU A 109 -18.63 -18.26 -7.48
C LEU A 109 -17.74 -18.23 -8.74
N SER A 110 -16.42 -18.22 -8.58
CA SER A 110 -15.45 -18.23 -9.70
C SER A 110 -15.50 -19.49 -10.55
N LEU A 111 -16.26 -20.52 -10.15
CA LEU A 111 -16.54 -21.69 -11.00
C LEU A 111 -17.12 -21.27 -12.36
N ILE A 112 -17.93 -20.22 -12.37
CA ILE A 112 -18.38 -19.57 -13.60
C ILE A 112 -17.44 -18.39 -13.88
N PRO A 113 -16.77 -18.35 -15.05
CA PRO A 113 -15.87 -17.26 -15.41
C PRO A 113 -16.50 -15.89 -15.19
N GLY A 114 -15.84 -15.04 -14.40
CA GLY A 114 -16.26 -13.67 -14.10
C GLY A 114 -17.17 -13.49 -12.87
N LEU A 115 -17.90 -14.51 -12.40
CA LEU A 115 -18.83 -14.33 -11.27
C LEU A 115 -18.14 -14.02 -9.94
N GLY A 116 -16.96 -14.60 -9.68
CA GLY A 116 -16.16 -14.28 -8.49
C GLY A 116 -15.73 -12.81 -8.44
N HIS A 117 -15.37 -12.23 -9.59
CA HIS A 117 -15.01 -10.81 -9.69
C HIS A 117 -16.23 -9.90 -9.47
N PHE A 118 -17.42 -10.29 -9.95
CA PHE A 118 -18.65 -9.54 -9.65
C PHE A 118 -18.98 -9.56 -8.17
N TYR A 119 -18.80 -10.70 -7.50
CA TYR A 119 -18.97 -10.80 -6.05
C TYR A 119 -17.99 -9.92 -5.30
N ALA A 120 -16.71 -9.92 -5.70
CA ALA A 120 -15.70 -9.04 -5.14
C ALA A 120 -16.00 -7.54 -5.38
N GLY A 121 -16.78 -7.21 -6.41
CA GLY A 121 -17.17 -5.84 -6.77
C GLY A 121 -16.38 -5.26 -7.94
N SER A 122 -15.53 -6.07 -8.57
CA SER A 122 -14.73 -5.69 -9.73
C SER A 122 -15.40 -6.11 -11.03
N VAL A 123 -16.36 -5.30 -11.49
CA VAL A 123 -17.17 -5.59 -12.69
C VAL A 123 -16.31 -5.61 -13.96
N GLY A 124 -15.33 -4.71 -14.07
CA GLY A 124 -14.43 -4.65 -15.23
C GLY A 124 -13.57 -5.90 -15.36
N GLU A 125 -12.97 -6.36 -14.26
CA GLU A 125 -12.18 -7.61 -14.26
C GLU A 125 -13.07 -8.84 -14.52
N GLY A 126 -14.33 -8.81 -14.07
CA GLY A 126 -15.29 -9.87 -14.36
C GLY A 126 -15.56 -10.06 -15.86
N PHE A 127 -15.81 -8.98 -16.59
CA PHE A 127 -16.01 -9.06 -18.04
C PHE A 127 -14.74 -9.46 -18.78
N PHE A 128 -13.57 -8.94 -18.37
CA PHE A 128 -12.30 -9.31 -18.98
C PHE A 128 -12.01 -10.80 -18.81
N SER A 129 -12.18 -11.33 -17.59
CA SER A 129 -12.05 -12.74 -17.28
C SER A 129 -12.98 -13.62 -18.11
N MET A 130 -14.25 -13.20 -18.25
CA MET A 130 -15.23 -13.91 -19.06
C MET A 130 -14.84 -13.93 -20.55
N ALA A 131 -14.40 -12.79 -21.09
CA ALA A 131 -13.96 -12.69 -22.48
C ALA A 131 -12.72 -13.55 -22.76
N LEU A 132 -11.76 -13.57 -21.84
CA LEU A 132 -10.50 -14.29 -22.00
C LEU A 132 -10.72 -15.81 -21.94
N ASN A 133 -11.51 -16.29 -20.97
CA ASN A 133 -11.93 -17.69 -20.90
C ASN A 133 -12.76 -18.10 -22.14
N ALA A 134 -13.67 -17.24 -22.61
CA ALA A 134 -14.44 -17.50 -23.82
C ALA A 134 -13.54 -17.60 -25.07
N ALA A 135 -12.53 -16.73 -25.18
CA ALA A 135 -11.55 -16.78 -26.26
C ALA A 135 -10.72 -18.08 -26.22
N SER A 136 -10.31 -18.53 -25.04
CA SER A 136 -9.59 -19.80 -24.88
C SER A 136 -10.45 -21.01 -25.28
N ILE A 137 -11.73 -21.03 -24.89
CA ILE A 137 -12.67 -22.08 -25.31
C ILE A 137 -12.88 -22.04 -26.83
N ALA A 138 -13.05 -20.86 -27.41
CA ALA A 138 -13.24 -20.70 -28.85
C ALA A 138 -12.01 -21.18 -29.63
N PHE A 139 -10.81 -20.86 -29.15
CA PHE A 139 -9.55 -21.33 -29.73
C PHE A 139 -9.47 -22.86 -29.73
N VAL A 140 -9.74 -23.50 -28.58
CA VAL A 140 -9.81 -24.97 -28.47
C VAL A 140 -10.82 -25.56 -29.46
N ALA A 141 -12.01 -24.96 -29.58
CA ALA A 141 -13.06 -25.45 -30.46
C ALA A 141 -12.66 -25.38 -31.95
N ILE A 142 -12.01 -24.28 -32.37
CA ILE A 142 -11.51 -24.12 -33.73
C ILE A 142 -10.43 -25.17 -34.04
N GLU A 143 -9.48 -25.38 -33.15
CA GLU A 143 -8.42 -26.38 -33.35
C GLU A 143 -8.96 -27.81 -33.39
N LEU A 144 -9.92 -28.15 -32.52
CA LEU A 144 -10.63 -29.43 -32.56
C LEU A 144 -11.37 -29.63 -33.89
N SER A 145 -12.07 -28.60 -34.38
CA SER A 145 -12.78 -28.68 -35.66
C SER A 145 -11.86 -28.86 -36.87
N SER A 146 -10.61 -28.39 -36.75
CA SER A 146 -9.58 -28.51 -37.78
C SER A 146 -8.82 -29.86 -37.72
N GLY A 147 -9.15 -30.73 -36.76
CA GLY A 147 -8.46 -32.00 -36.54
C GLY A 147 -7.11 -31.89 -35.83
N LEU A 148 -6.77 -30.71 -35.28
CA LEU A 148 -5.51 -30.44 -34.59
C LEU A 148 -5.62 -30.77 -33.09
N TYR A 149 -5.89 -32.03 -32.75
CA TYR A 149 -6.14 -32.47 -31.36
C TYR A 149 -4.98 -32.21 -30.41
N VAL A 150 -3.74 -32.40 -30.87
CA VAL A 150 -2.54 -32.18 -30.05
C VAL A 150 -2.35 -30.69 -29.75
N GLY A 151 -2.62 -29.82 -30.73
CA GLY A 151 -2.62 -28.36 -30.54
C GLY A 151 -3.72 -27.92 -29.58
N ALA A 152 -4.94 -28.44 -29.77
CA ALA A 152 -6.07 -28.13 -28.90
C ALA A 152 -5.80 -28.51 -27.44
N PHE A 153 -5.16 -29.66 -27.21
CA PHE A 153 -4.84 -30.12 -25.87
C PHE A 153 -3.66 -29.33 -25.25
N LEU A 154 -2.53 -29.21 -25.95
CA LEU A 154 -1.33 -28.58 -25.42
C LEU A 154 -1.41 -27.05 -25.43
N GLY A 155 -1.89 -26.44 -26.50
CA GLY A 155 -2.06 -25.00 -26.59
C GLY A 155 -3.33 -24.56 -25.86
N GLY A 156 -4.47 -25.01 -26.37
CA GLY A 156 -5.77 -24.57 -25.87
C GLY A 156 -6.07 -25.02 -24.43
N GLY A 157 -5.78 -26.28 -24.08
CA GLY A 157 -6.01 -26.82 -22.73
C GLY A 157 -5.12 -26.17 -21.66
N ILE A 158 -3.84 -25.94 -21.96
CA ILE A 158 -2.93 -25.24 -21.04
C ILE A 158 -3.35 -23.77 -20.88
N LEU A 159 -3.66 -23.09 -21.98
CA LEU A 159 -4.11 -21.70 -21.95
C LEU A 159 -5.40 -21.55 -21.15
N LEU A 160 -6.39 -22.42 -21.35
CA LEU A 160 -7.64 -22.40 -20.60
C LEU A 160 -7.41 -22.65 -19.10
N SER A 161 -6.54 -23.59 -18.75
CA SER A 161 -6.19 -23.87 -17.35
C SER A 161 -5.56 -22.66 -16.66
N GLN A 162 -4.59 -22.02 -17.32
CA GLN A 162 -3.90 -20.85 -16.76
C GLN A 162 -4.84 -19.65 -16.58
N THR A 163 -5.69 -19.40 -17.57
CA THR A 163 -6.60 -18.24 -17.56
C THR A 163 -7.74 -18.41 -16.57
N TYR A 164 -8.23 -19.64 -16.41
CA TYR A 164 -9.26 -19.97 -15.41
C TYR A 164 -8.72 -19.91 -13.98
N LEU A 165 -7.57 -20.53 -13.70
CA LEU A 165 -6.96 -20.52 -12.36
C LEU A 165 -6.53 -19.12 -11.96
N GLY A 166 -5.87 -18.38 -12.86
CA GLY A 166 -5.44 -17.01 -12.60
C GLY A 166 -6.62 -16.07 -12.29
N ALA A 167 -7.72 -16.20 -13.03
CA ALA A 167 -8.95 -15.44 -12.74
C ALA A 167 -9.52 -15.77 -11.35
N THR A 168 -9.52 -17.05 -10.98
CA THR A 168 -10.02 -17.50 -9.68
C THR A 168 -9.19 -16.95 -8.52
N GLU A 169 -7.86 -17.02 -8.62
CA GLU A 169 -6.95 -16.47 -7.61
C GLU A 169 -7.12 -14.95 -7.45
N ARG A 170 -7.25 -14.23 -8.57
CA ARG A 170 -7.50 -12.80 -8.56
C ARG A 170 -8.83 -12.43 -7.92
N ALA A 171 -9.90 -13.17 -8.21
CA ALA A 171 -11.20 -12.96 -7.59
C ALA A 171 -11.19 -13.22 -6.07
N ILE A 172 -10.38 -14.18 -5.60
CA ILE A 172 -10.19 -14.46 -4.17
C ILE A 172 -9.45 -13.30 -3.50
N GLN A 173 -8.38 -12.79 -4.12
CA GLN A 173 -7.63 -11.64 -3.61
C GLN A 173 -8.52 -10.41 -3.47
N LEU A 174 -9.28 -10.08 -4.51
CA LEU A 174 -10.22 -8.95 -4.50
C LEU A 174 -11.36 -9.11 -3.49
N ALA A 175 -11.67 -10.33 -3.06
CA ALA A 175 -12.65 -10.56 -2.00
C ALA A 175 -12.04 -10.41 -0.61
N SER A 176 -10.73 -10.68 -0.47
CA SER A 176 -9.99 -10.52 0.78
C SER A 176 -9.45 -9.10 1.03
N GLU A 177 -9.30 -8.31 -0.05
CA GLU A 177 -9.18 -6.85 -0.02
C GLU A 177 -10.51 -6.24 0.50
#